data_AF-A0A949SFH3-F1
#
_entry.id   AF-A0A949SFH3-F1
#
_cell.length_a   1.000
_cell.length_b   1.000
_cell.length_c   1.000
_cell.angle_alpha   90.00
_cell.angle_beta   90.00
_cell.angle_gamma   90.00
#
_symmetry.space_group_name_H-M   'P 1'
#
loop_
_entity.id
_entity.type
_entity.pdbx_description
1 polymer ?
#
loop_
_entity_poly.entity_id
_entity_poly.type
_entity_poly.pdbx_seq_one_letter_code
_entity_poly.pdbx_strand_id
1 'polypeptide(L)'
;MPMNRSRGYDRRINGGLEMKKYIVELSHEEREKLQGVIRAERMAAHKRLHAQMLLKLDQGPEGPGWTDAQVAKAYDCQPRTAERLRQRLVEQGFDGILEHGNKGAERVRKFDGVAEAHLIALACTEAPQGRNRWTVRLLADQMVALGYVDSCGKSTVHATLKKTNLSLT
;
A
#
# COMPACT_ATOMS: atom_id res chain seq x y z
N MET A 1 -32.63 5.94 -8.67
CA MET A 1 -31.35 6.43 -9.20
C MET A 1 -30.19 5.74 -8.49
N PRO A 2 -29.26 5.09 -9.20
CA PRO A 2 -27.92 4.86 -8.66
C PRO A 2 -26.85 5.52 -9.54
N MET A 3 -26.03 6.34 -8.90
CA MET A 3 -24.86 7.00 -9.49
C MET A 3 -23.72 6.00 -9.71
N ASN A 4 -23.29 5.99 -10.97
CA ASN A 4 -22.05 5.50 -11.53
C ASN A 4 -20.81 5.91 -10.70
N ARG A 5 -19.91 4.96 -10.41
CA ARG A 5 -18.47 5.23 -10.27
C ARG A 5 -17.69 4.23 -11.11
N SER A 6 -17.42 4.68 -12.33
CA SER A 6 -16.47 4.15 -13.26
C SER A 6 -15.08 4.01 -12.63
N ARG A 7 -14.52 2.80 -12.67
CA ARG A 7 -13.07 2.60 -12.79
C ARG A 7 -12.86 1.58 -13.89
N GLY A 8 -12.31 2.07 -15.00
CA GLY A 8 -12.24 1.40 -16.29
C GLY A 8 -11.66 0.00 -16.20
N TYR A 9 -12.41 -0.96 -16.73
CA TYR A 9 -11.85 -2.18 -17.27
C TYR A 9 -11.62 -1.91 -18.75
N ASP A 10 -10.38 -1.55 -19.09
CA ASP A 10 -9.97 -1.49 -20.48
C ASP A 10 -9.93 -2.92 -21.04
N ARG A 11 -10.61 -3.09 -22.16
CA ARG A 11 -10.78 -4.34 -22.91
C ARG A 11 -9.50 -4.62 -23.65
N ARG A 12 -8.89 -5.80 -23.42
CA ARG A 12 -8.22 -6.57 -24.49
C ARG A 12 -8.44 -8.05 -24.27
N ILE A 13 -9.38 -8.59 -25.04
CA ILE A 13 -9.34 -9.99 -25.48
C ILE A 13 -8.11 -10.11 -26.38
N ASN A 14 -7.20 -11.03 -26.09
CA ASN A 14 -6.36 -11.66 -27.10
C ASN A 14 -6.04 -13.09 -26.66
N GLY A 15 -6.52 -14.03 -27.45
CA GLY A 15 -6.01 -15.39 -27.46
C GLY A 15 -4.57 -15.38 -27.98
N GLY A 16 -3.72 -16.06 -27.25
CA GLY A 16 -2.29 -16.19 -27.48
C GLY A 16 -1.70 -16.67 -26.17
N LEU A 17 -0.96 -17.77 -26.20
CA LEU A 17 -0.26 -18.33 -25.04
C LEU A 17 0.61 -17.24 -24.39
N GLU A 18 0.07 -16.50 -23.43
CA GLU A 18 0.87 -15.61 -22.59
C GLU A 18 1.75 -16.49 -21.71
N MET A 19 3.05 -16.49 -22.00
CA MET A 19 4.06 -16.98 -21.08
C MET A 19 3.84 -16.27 -19.75
N LYS A 20 3.31 -16.98 -18.76
CA LYS A 20 3.05 -16.43 -17.44
C LYS A 20 4.38 -15.94 -16.88
N LYS A 21 4.51 -14.63 -16.70
CA LYS A 21 5.72 -13.97 -16.17
C LYS A 21 6.14 -14.45 -14.77
N TYR A 22 5.20 -15.04 -14.01
CA TYR A 22 5.39 -15.47 -12.63
C TYR A 22 4.94 -16.93 -12.45
N ILE A 23 5.86 -17.88 -12.53
CA ILE A 23 5.56 -19.30 -12.26
C ILE A 23 5.67 -19.53 -10.75
N VAL A 24 4.70 -20.24 -10.19
CA VAL A 24 4.72 -20.63 -8.78
C VAL A 24 5.16 -22.08 -8.70
N GLU A 25 6.35 -22.30 -8.17
CA GLU A 25 6.86 -23.63 -7.82
C GLU A 25 7.15 -23.58 -6.32
N LEU A 26 6.37 -24.33 -5.55
CA LEU A 26 6.54 -24.38 -4.10
C LEU A 26 7.53 -25.49 -3.75
N SER A 27 8.48 -25.17 -2.88
CA SER A 27 9.28 -26.18 -2.20
C SER A 27 8.43 -26.97 -1.19
N HIS A 28 8.94 -28.14 -0.79
CA HIS A 28 8.29 -28.96 0.23
C HIS A 28 8.05 -28.17 1.53
N GLU A 29 9.04 -27.41 1.99
CA GLU A 29 8.93 -26.57 3.20
C GLU A 29 7.87 -25.48 3.07
N GLU A 30 7.80 -24.79 1.94
CA GLU A 30 6.78 -23.75 1.69
C GLU A 30 5.38 -24.35 1.65
N ARG A 31 5.25 -25.54 1.06
CA ARG A 31 4.00 -26.29 1.02
C ARG A 31 3.53 -26.66 2.42
N GLU A 32 4.42 -27.18 3.26
CA GLU A 32 4.14 -27.50 4.66
C GLU A 32 3.71 -26.26 5.45
N LYS A 33 4.41 -25.13 5.26
CA LYS A 33 4.04 -23.85 5.88
C LYS A 33 2.62 -23.41 5.49
N LEU A 34 2.27 -23.49 4.20
CA LEU A 34 0.90 -23.14 3.75
C LEU A 34 -0.15 -24.09 4.33
N GLN A 35 0.14 -25.39 4.39
CA GLN A 35 -0.74 -26.35 5.05
C GLN A 35 -0.90 -26.04 6.55
N GLY A 36 0.17 -25.61 7.21
CA GLY A 36 0.15 -25.13 8.59
C GLY A 36 -0.79 -23.94 8.77
N VAL A 37 -0.75 -22.95 7.86
CA VAL A 37 -1.67 -21.79 7.89
C VAL A 37 -3.13 -22.21 7.73
N ILE A 38 -3.41 -23.20 6.89
CA ILE A 38 -4.76 -23.73 6.66
C ILE A 38 -5.27 -24.47 7.90
N ARG A 39 -4.41 -25.29 8.54
CA ARG A 39 -4.75 -26.10 9.72
C ARG A 39 -4.80 -25.29 11.02
N ALA A 40 -4.13 -24.14 11.07
CA ALA A 40 -4.08 -23.31 12.27
C ALA A 40 -5.49 -22.90 12.74
N GLU A 41 -5.76 -23.07 14.03
CA GLU A 41 -7.07 -22.83 14.64
C GLU A 41 -7.55 -21.37 14.49
N ARG A 42 -6.64 -20.41 14.69
CA ARG A 42 -6.93 -18.97 14.57
C ARG A 42 -6.08 -18.34 13.48
N MET A 43 -6.64 -18.13 12.29
CA MET A 43 -6.03 -17.39 11.19
C MET A 43 -7.07 -16.50 10.50
N ALA A 44 -6.62 -15.36 9.98
CA ALA A 44 -7.48 -14.46 9.22
C ALA A 44 -7.96 -15.17 7.94
N ALA A 45 -9.24 -15.00 7.61
CA ALA A 45 -9.88 -15.70 6.48
C ALA A 45 -9.13 -15.51 5.15
N HIS A 46 -8.66 -14.29 4.88
CA HIS A 46 -7.90 -14.00 3.67
C HIS A 46 -6.54 -14.72 3.63
N LYS A 47 -5.85 -14.90 4.77
CA LYS A 47 -4.58 -15.64 4.83
C LYS A 47 -4.80 -17.12 4.50
N ARG A 48 -5.87 -17.72 5.05
CA ARG A 48 -6.25 -19.11 4.71
C ARG A 48 -6.63 -19.24 3.23
N LEU A 49 -7.43 -18.31 2.70
CA LEU A 49 -7.83 -18.30 1.30
C LEU A 49 -6.61 -18.20 0.37
N HIS A 50 -5.70 -17.26 0.64
CA HIS A 50 -4.47 -17.11 -0.16
C HIS A 50 -3.60 -18.36 -0.09
N ALA A 51 -3.45 -18.98 1.08
CA ALA A 51 -2.70 -20.23 1.22
C ALA A 51 -3.31 -21.36 0.38
N GLN A 52 -4.64 -21.51 0.40
CA GLN A 52 -5.34 -22.48 -0.43
C GLN A 52 -5.16 -22.20 -1.93
N MET A 53 -5.29 -20.95 -2.35
CA MET A 53 -5.09 -20.55 -3.74
C MET A 53 -3.66 -20.83 -4.22
N LEU A 54 -2.63 -20.52 -3.41
CA LEU A 54 -1.23 -20.79 -3.75
C LEU A 54 -0.95 -22.28 -3.93
N LEU A 55 -1.48 -23.13 -3.04
CA LEU A 55 -1.36 -24.58 -3.17
C LEU A 55 -2.03 -25.10 -4.46
N LYS A 56 -3.06 -24.43 -4.98
CA LYS A 56 -3.67 -24.77 -6.26
C LYS A 56 -2.89 -24.22 -7.45
N LEU A 57 -2.25 -23.07 -7.30
CA LEU A 57 -1.45 -22.43 -8.35
C LEU A 57 -0.08 -23.08 -8.57
N ASP A 58 0.39 -23.84 -7.58
CA ASP A 58 1.64 -24.60 -7.61
C ASP A 58 1.76 -25.45 -8.88
N GLN A 59 2.76 -25.14 -9.70
CA GLN A 59 3.15 -25.83 -10.93
C GLN A 59 4.29 -26.83 -10.68
N GLY A 60 4.77 -26.94 -9.44
CA GLY A 60 5.78 -27.92 -9.06
C GLY A 60 5.28 -29.36 -9.17
N PRO A 61 6.16 -30.35 -8.94
CA PRO A 61 5.86 -31.77 -9.11
C PRO A 61 4.72 -32.28 -8.20
N GLU A 62 4.50 -31.63 -7.05
CA GLU A 62 3.41 -31.94 -6.12
C GLU A 62 2.18 -31.04 -6.27
N GLY A 63 2.23 -30.09 -7.20
CA GLY A 63 1.23 -29.06 -7.43
C GLY A 63 0.21 -29.48 -8.49
N PRO A 64 -1.07 -29.10 -8.35
CA PRO A 64 -2.09 -29.43 -9.34
C PRO A 64 -2.03 -28.54 -10.59
N GLY A 65 -1.17 -27.52 -10.61
CA GLY A 65 -0.90 -26.72 -11.79
C GLY A 65 -2.06 -25.85 -12.28
N TRP A 66 -2.99 -25.45 -11.41
CA TRP A 66 -4.20 -24.77 -11.86
C TRP A 66 -3.93 -23.41 -12.51
N THR A 67 -4.77 -23.08 -13.49
CA THR A 67 -4.80 -21.76 -14.11
C THR A 67 -5.48 -20.75 -13.20
N ASP A 68 -5.13 -19.47 -13.38
CA ASP A 68 -5.71 -18.35 -12.63
C ASP A 68 -7.23 -18.30 -12.77
N ALA A 69 -7.78 -18.71 -13.92
CA ALA A 69 -9.21 -18.81 -14.16
C ALA A 69 -9.87 -19.96 -13.38
N GLN A 70 -9.22 -21.11 -13.26
CA GLN A 70 -9.71 -22.24 -12.46
C GLN A 70 -9.72 -21.90 -10.98
N VAL A 71 -8.65 -21.27 -10.48
CA VAL A 71 -8.56 -20.81 -9.10
C VAL A 71 -9.61 -19.72 -8.83
N ALA A 72 -9.75 -18.74 -9.72
CA ALA A 72 -10.77 -17.70 -9.62
C ALA A 72 -12.19 -18.29 -9.48
N LYS A 73 -12.51 -19.29 -10.30
CA LYS A 73 -13.80 -19.97 -10.27
C LYS A 73 -14.00 -20.80 -8.99
N ALA A 74 -12.95 -21.47 -8.49
CA ALA A 74 -13.06 -22.33 -7.32
C ALA A 74 -13.18 -21.56 -5.99
N TYR A 75 -12.64 -20.33 -5.95
CA TYR A 75 -12.57 -19.51 -4.74
C TYR A 75 -13.41 -18.23 -4.83
N ASP A 76 -14.33 -18.15 -5.81
CA ASP A 76 -15.22 -17.01 -6.06
C ASP A 76 -14.50 -15.65 -6.04
N CYS A 77 -13.34 -15.59 -6.69
CA CYS A 77 -12.52 -14.39 -6.75
C CYS A 77 -12.22 -13.99 -8.19
N GLN A 78 -11.71 -12.78 -8.38
CA GLN A 78 -11.30 -12.34 -9.71
C GLN A 78 -9.94 -12.97 -10.09
N PRO A 79 -9.69 -13.31 -11.37
CA PRO A 79 -8.40 -13.89 -11.81
C PRO A 79 -7.18 -13.06 -11.40
N ARG A 80 -7.34 -11.74 -11.35
CA ARG A 80 -6.32 -10.79 -10.90
C ARG A 80 -5.83 -11.05 -9.46
N THR A 81 -6.66 -11.63 -8.60
CA THR A 81 -6.25 -12.01 -7.24
C THR A 81 -5.21 -13.11 -7.29
N ALA A 82 -5.42 -14.15 -8.10
CA ALA A 82 -4.45 -15.22 -8.31
C ALA A 82 -3.15 -14.68 -8.93
N GLU A 83 -3.25 -13.84 -9.97
CA GLU A 83 -2.11 -13.19 -10.61
C GLU A 83 -1.24 -12.41 -9.60
N ARG A 84 -1.88 -11.60 -8.73
CA ARG A 84 -1.19 -10.83 -7.68
C ARG A 84 -0.52 -11.71 -6.64
N LEU A 85 -1.11 -12.85 -6.30
CA LEU A 85 -0.50 -13.82 -5.39
C LEU A 85 0.76 -14.43 -6.00
N ARG A 86 0.73 -14.81 -7.28
CA ARG A 86 1.91 -15.29 -8.00
C ARG A 86 3.00 -14.23 -8.03
N GLN A 87 2.65 -13.00 -8.41
CA GLN A 87 3.59 -11.88 -8.45
C GLN A 87 4.24 -11.64 -7.08
N ARG A 88 3.45 -11.59 -5.99
CA ARG A 88 3.98 -11.37 -4.64
C ARG A 88 4.90 -12.47 -4.17
N LEU A 89 4.57 -13.73 -4.45
CA LEU A 89 5.46 -14.85 -4.09
C LEU A 89 6.83 -14.70 -4.77
N VAL A 90 6.85 -14.38 -6.07
CA VAL A 90 8.10 -14.25 -6.82
C VAL A 90 8.87 -12.98 -6.44
N GLU A 91 8.20 -11.85 -6.24
CA GLU A 91 8.88 -10.56 -6.00
C GLU A 91 9.22 -10.32 -4.52
N GLN A 92 8.43 -10.85 -3.58
CA GLN A 92 8.53 -10.55 -2.16
C GLN A 92 8.87 -11.79 -1.31
N GLY A 93 8.92 -12.97 -1.93
CA GLY A 93 9.14 -14.24 -1.24
C GLY A 93 7.93 -14.68 -0.41
N PHE A 94 8.06 -15.84 0.22
CA PHE A 94 7.00 -16.50 0.99
C PHE A 94 6.42 -15.62 2.11
N ASP A 95 7.29 -14.95 2.87
CA ASP A 95 6.91 -14.11 4.01
C ASP A 95 6.09 -12.88 3.57
N GLY A 96 6.33 -12.36 2.36
CA GLY A 96 5.64 -11.19 1.82
C GLY A 96 4.18 -11.46 1.41
N ILE A 97 3.78 -12.71 1.22
CA ILE A 97 2.45 -13.05 0.71
C ILE A 97 1.39 -13.05 1.81
N LEU A 98 1.76 -13.59 2.97
CA LEU A 98 0.87 -13.79 4.11
C LEU A 98 0.82 -12.56 5.00
N GLU A 99 1.81 -11.67 4.92
CA GLU A 99 1.78 -10.41 5.65
C GLU A 99 0.82 -9.41 5.00
N HIS A 100 -0.11 -8.91 5.82
CA HIS A 100 -1.01 -7.85 5.39
C HIS A 100 -0.23 -6.55 5.37
N GLY A 101 0.28 -6.18 4.21
CA GLY A 101 1.10 -4.98 4.10
C GLY A 101 0.86 -4.24 2.80
N ASN A 102 -0.21 -3.47 2.72
CA ASN A 102 0.00 -2.13 2.18
C ASN A 102 0.95 -1.42 3.16
N LYS A 103 2.25 -1.71 3.10
CA LYS A 103 3.26 -0.75 3.51
C LYS A 103 3.11 0.37 2.50
N GLY A 104 2.06 1.18 2.65
CA GLY A 104 1.85 2.35 1.82
C GLY A 104 3.19 3.05 1.83
N ALA A 105 3.78 3.18 0.63
CA ALA A 105 5.17 3.56 0.44
C ALA A 105 5.57 4.51 1.55
N GLU A 106 6.52 4.10 2.40
CA GLU A 106 6.84 4.80 3.64
C GLU A 106 6.96 6.27 3.31
N ARG A 107 5.93 7.04 3.70
CA ARG A 107 5.76 8.37 3.15
C ARG A 107 6.81 9.21 3.84
N VAL A 108 7.93 9.43 3.14
CA VAL A 108 9.04 10.26 3.61
C VAL A 108 8.41 11.52 4.17
N ARG A 109 8.63 11.75 5.47
CA ARG A 109 8.07 12.92 6.14
C ARG A 109 8.71 14.14 5.51
N LYS A 110 7.88 15.03 4.97
CA LYS A 110 8.35 16.30 4.37
C LYS A 110 8.92 17.26 5.41
N PHE A 111 8.60 17.04 6.68
CA PHE A 111 9.13 17.78 7.81
C PHE A 111 9.96 16.80 8.62
N ASP A 112 11.26 17.05 8.66
CA ASP A 112 12.17 16.44 9.63
C ASP A 112 12.16 17.28 10.92
N GLY A 113 12.89 16.84 11.95
CA GLY A 113 12.90 17.54 13.25
C GLY A 113 13.39 18.98 13.15
N VAL A 114 14.28 19.28 12.20
CA VAL A 114 14.83 20.64 11.97
C VAL A 114 13.77 21.55 11.36
N ALA A 115 13.09 21.09 10.30
CA ALA A 115 11.98 21.83 9.70
C ALA A 115 10.81 22.03 10.67
N GLU A 116 10.53 21.05 11.55
CA GLU A 116 9.53 21.21 12.61
C GLU A 116 9.92 22.31 13.61
N ALA A 117 11.19 22.37 14.04
CA ALA A 117 11.68 23.41 14.93
C ALA A 117 11.60 24.81 14.30
N HIS A 118 11.98 24.95 13.03
CA HIS A 118 11.86 26.21 12.29
C HIS A 118 10.40 26.68 12.17
N LEU A 119 9.47 25.75 11.91
CA LEU A 119 8.05 26.08 11.85
C LEU A 119 7.50 26.58 13.19
N ILE A 120 7.88 25.94 14.30
CA ILE A 120 7.46 26.36 15.64
C ILE A 120 8.02 27.75 15.94
N ALA A 121 9.32 27.97 15.71
CA ALA A 121 9.96 29.26 15.92
C ALA A 121 9.26 30.36 15.12
N LEU A 122 8.98 30.12 13.84
CA LEU A 122 8.29 31.06 12.96
C LEU A 122 6.87 31.36 13.47
N ALA A 123 6.10 30.35 13.87
CA ALA A 123 4.75 30.51 14.39
C ALA A 123 4.69 31.32 15.69
N CYS A 124 5.78 31.36 16.46
CA CYS A 124 5.91 32.15 17.69
C CYS A 124 6.37 33.60 17.45
N THR A 125 6.69 34.00 16.22
CA THR A 125 7.05 35.39 15.88
C THR A 125 5.84 36.23 15.48
N GLU A 126 6.01 37.55 15.41
CA GLU A 126 4.98 38.44 14.88
C GLU A 126 4.73 38.17 13.39
N ALA A 127 3.47 38.30 12.97
CA ALA A 127 3.09 38.08 11.59
C ALA A 127 3.72 39.15 10.66
N PRO A 128 4.05 38.80 9.41
CA PRO A 128 4.69 39.72 8.48
C PRO A 128 3.77 40.90 8.15
N GLN A 129 4.37 42.02 7.77
CA GLN A 129 3.70 43.29 7.54
C GLN A 129 2.50 43.15 6.57
N GLY A 130 1.36 43.73 6.95
CA GLY A 130 0.10 43.61 6.21
C GLY A 130 -0.74 42.39 6.57
N ARG A 131 -0.35 41.62 7.60
CA ARG A 131 -1.14 40.50 8.15
C ARG A 131 -1.26 40.61 9.67
N ASN A 132 -2.47 40.36 10.19
CA ASN A 132 -2.74 40.44 11.63
C ASN A 132 -2.37 39.16 12.40
N ARG A 133 -2.15 38.04 11.71
CA ARG A 133 -1.77 36.75 12.32
C ARG A 133 -1.13 35.80 11.31
N TRP A 134 -0.38 34.83 11.84
CA TRP A 134 0.02 33.66 11.07
C TRP A 134 -1.22 32.82 10.71
N THR A 135 -1.33 32.49 9.43
CA THR A 135 -2.24 31.44 8.97
C THR A 135 -1.41 30.24 8.53
N VAL A 136 -1.99 29.05 8.60
CA VAL A 136 -1.33 27.81 8.16
C VAL A 136 -0.82 27.90 6.72
N ARG A 137 -1.54 28.61 5.84
CA ARG A 137 -1.12 28.83 4.46
C ARG A 137 0.09 29.77 4.38
N LEU A 138 0.06 30.87 5.12
CA LEU A 138 1.15 31.83 5.16
C LEU A 138 2.44 31.20 5.73
N LEU A 139 2.31 30.35 6.75
CA LEU A 139 3.44 29.58 7.28
C LEU A 139 3.99 28.58 6.24
N ALA A 140 3.12 27.91 5.48
CA ALA A 140 3.58 27.00 4.43
C ALA A 140 4.37 27.75 3.35
N ASP A 141 3.83 28.87 2.87
CA ASP A 141 4.48 29.71 1.86
C ASP A 141 5.83 30.24 2.39
N GLN A 142 5.89 30.65 3.66
CA GLN A 142 7.10 31.18 4.28
C GLN A 142 8.16 30.11 4.55
N MET A 143 7.76 28.89 4.92
CA MET A 143 8.69 27.76 5.10
C MET A 143 9.39 27.38 3.79
N VAL A 144 8.71 27.50 2.65
CA VAL A 144 9.31 27.31 1.32
C VAL A 144 10.18 28.52 0.96
N ALA A 145 9.71 29.75 1.19
CA ALA A 145 10.44 30.97 0.85
C ALA A 145 11.78 31.11 1.60
N LEU A 146 11.83 30.64 2.85
CA LEU A 146 13.04 30.62 3.67
C LEU A 146 13.95 29.40 3.38
N GLY A 147 13.54 28.49 2.49
CA GLY A 147 14.35 27.33 2.10
C GLY A 147 14.39 26.20 3.13
N TYR A 148 13.50 26.19 4.13
CA TYR A 148 13.47 25.13 5.14
C TYR A 148 12.87 23.82 4.60
N VAL A 149 12.06 23.88 3.55
CA VAL A 149 11.49 22.72 2.85
C VAL A 149 11.30 23.02 1.36
N ASP A 150 11.53 22.04 0.47
CA ASP A 150 11.35 22.23 -0.98
C ASP A 150 9.89 22.49 -1.37
N SER A 151 8.95 21.85 -0.66
CA SER A 151 7.53 22.07 -0.85
C SER A 151 6.74 21.61 0.36
N CYS A 152 5.83 22.45 0.84
CA CYS A 152 4.86 22.03 1.85
C CYS A 152 3.47 22.58 1.57
N GLY A 153 2.46 21.80 1.94
CA GLY A 153 1.06 22.22 1.85
C GLY A 153 0.52 22.57 3.23
N LYS A 154 -0.58 23.32 3.26
CA LYS A 154 -1.27 23.70 4.51
C LYS A 154 -1.57 22.50 5.43
N SER A 155 -1.93 21.35 4.87
CA SER A 155 -2.27 20.16 5.66
C SER A 155 -1.05 19.58 6.40
N THR A 156 0.15 19.71 5.82
CA THR A 156 1.39 19.28 6.47
C THR A 156 1.70 20.17 7.66
N VAL A 157 1.67 21.50 7.45
CA VAL A 157 1.89 22.49 8.52
C VAL A 157 0.89 22.33 9.66
N HIS A 158 -0.41 22.22 9.33
CA HIS A 158 -1.45 22.02 10.34
C HIS A 158 -1.26 20.71 11.14
N ALA A 159 -0.92 19.61 10.46
CA ALA A 159 -0.66 18.34 11.13
C ALA A 159 0.56 18.42 12.06
N THR A 160 1.63 19.12 11.65
CA THR A 160 2.82 19.35 12.47
C THR A 160 2.51 20.21 13.70
N LEU A 161 1.85 21.36 13.52
CA LEU A 161 1.47 22.23 14.64
C LEU A 161 0.53 21.55 15.63
N LYS A 162 -0.40 20.72 15.13
CA LYS A 162 -1.30 19.93 15.99
C LYS A 162 -0.54 18.95 16.88
N LYS A 163 0.54 18.31 16.39
CA LYS A 163 1.37 17.42 17.21
C LYS A 163 2.06 18.18 18.35
N THR A 164 2.35 19.46 18.15
CA THR A 164 3.06 20.32 19.10
C THR A 164 2.10 21.19 19.92
N ASN A 165 0.80 20.86 19.95
CA ASN A 165 -0.28 21.59 20.64
C ASN A 165 -0.45 23.07 20.23
N LEU A 166 0.05 23.47 19.07
CA LEU A 166 -0.17 24.81 18.50
C LEU A 166 -1.39 24.77 17.58
N SER A 167 -2.38 25.62 17.86
CA SER A 167 -3.57 25.77 17.03
C SER A 167 -3.61 27.17 16.43
N LEU A 168 -3.47 27.27 15.10
CA LEU A 168 -3.65 28.51 14.37
C LEU A 168 -4.94 28.43 13.56
N THR A 169 -5.80 29.45 13.70
CA THR A 169 -7.13 29.52 13.08
C THR A 169 -7.10 30.14 11.68
#